data_AF-A0A1V5LP34-F1
#
_entry.id   AF-A0A1V5LP34-F1
#
_cell.length_a   1.000
_cell.length_b   1.000
_cell.length_c   1.000
_cell.angle_alpha   90.00
_cell.angle_beta   90.00
_cell.angle_gamma   90.00
#
_symmetry.space_group_name_H-M   'P 1'
#
loop_
_entity.id
_entity.type
_entity.pdbx_description
1 polymer ?
#
loop_
_entity_poly.entity_id
_entity_poly.type
_entity_poly.pdbx_seq_one_letter_code
_entity_poly.pdbx_strand_id
1 'polypeptide(L)' 'MFTVKVISSSSGKPYQGARVAVSFDGFITGGVTNDVRTDSNGEAHFDHDPRSGKIFVDGKKVFEGWIEGRVVVYV' A
#
# COMPACT_ATOMS: atom_id res chain seq x y z
N MET A 1 4.33 -8.99 -8.16
CA MET A 1 3.25 -9.02 -7.14
C MET A 1 3.81 -8.59 -5.78
N PHE A 2 3.09 -7.74 -5.05
CA PHE A 2 3.43 -7.36 -3.67
C PHE A 2 2.17 -7.20 -2.81
N THR A 3 2.36 -7.12 -1.50
CA THR A 3 1.31 -6.93 -0.50
C THR A 3 1.62 -5.73 0.37
N VAL A 4 0.62 -4.88 0.61
CA VAL A 4 0.68 -3.82 1.62
C VAL A 4 -0.08 -4.29 2.84
N LYS A 5 0.59 -4.34 4.00
CA LYS A 5 -0.03 -4.64 5.29
C LYS A 5 -0.20 -3.36 6.10
N VAL A 6 -1.43 -3.04 6.44
CA VAL A 6 -1.79 -1.85 7.22
C VAL A 6 -2.07 -2.25 8.67
N ILE A 7 -1.33 -1.65 9.59
CA ILE A 7 -1.47 -1.84 11.04
C ILE A 7 -1.90 -0.52 11.67
N SER A 8 -2.90 -0.57 12.55
CA SER A 8 -3.27 0.58 13.38
C SER A 8 -2.18 0.83 14.43
N SER A 9 -1.58 2.02 14.41
CA SER A 9 -0.52 2.42 15.34
C SER A 9 -1.00 2.49 16.79
N SER A 10 -2.27 2.84 16.99
CA SER A 10 -2.86 2.96 18.33
C SER A 10 -3.13 1.61 19.00
N SER A 11 -3.36 0.55 18.21
CA SER A 11 -3.75 -0.76 18.74
C SER A 11 -2.75 -1.88 18.45
N GLY A 12 -1.82 -1.68 17.50
CA GLY A 12 -0.94 -2.72 16.96
C GLY A 12 -1.67 -3.80 16.15
N LYS A 13 -2.97 -3.63 15.90
CA LYS A 13 -3.81 -4.64 15.22
C LYS A 13 -3.93 -4.36 13.72
N PRO A 14 -4.19 -5.40 12.91
CA PRO A 14 -4.53 -5.23 11.51
C PRO A 14 -5.68 -4.26 11.29
N TYR A 15 -5.53 -3.34 10.34
CA TYR A 15 -6.59 -2.40 10.00
C TYR A 15 -7.34 -2.86 8.75
N GLN A 16 -8.52 -3.46 8.97
CA GLN A 16 -9.41 -3.96 7.92
C GLN A 16 -10.20 -2.85 7.24
N GLY A 17 -10.41 -2.97 5.92
CA GLY A 17 -11.25 -2.07 5.13
C GLY A 17 -10.59 -0.74 4.74
N ALA A 18 -9.34 -0.52 5.12
CA ALA A 18 -8.56 0.64 4.73
C ALA A 18 -8.38 0.67 3.20
N ARG A 19 -8.51 1.86 2.60
CA ARG A 19 -8.29 2.03 1.16
C ARG A 19 -6.81 2.23 0.88
N VAL A 20 -6.20 1.32 0.12
CA VAL A 20 -4.80 1.39 -0.28
C VAL A 20 -4.69 1.73 -1.76
N ALA A 21 -3.96 2.79 -2.08
CA ALA A 21 -3.60 3.15 -3.45
C ALA A 21 -2.08 3.29 -3.56
N VAL A 22 -1.52 2.89 -4.70
CA VAL A 22 -0.08 2.98 -4.97
C VAL A 22 0.15 3.88 -6.17
N SER A 23 0.99 4.90 -6.00
CA SER A 23 1.49 5.72 -7.09
C SER A 23 2.90 5.29 -7.43
N PHE A 24 3.16 4.92 -8.68
CA PHE A 24 4.46 4.49 -9.12
C PHE A 24 5.22 5.62 -9.82
N ASP A 25 6.53 5.69 -9.58
CA ASP A 25 7.38 6.71 -10.17
C ASP A 25 7.68 6.39 -11.65
N GLY A 26 7.83 7.43 -12.47
CA GLY A 26 8.18 7.33 -13.89
C GLY A 26 7.36 8.28 -14.76
N PHE A 27 8.02 8.98 -15.69
CA PHE A 27 7.36 9.97 -16.55
C PHE A 27 6.42 9.34 -17.58
N ILE A 28 6.76 8.13 -18.08
CA ILE A 28 6.00 7.39 -19.10
C ILE A 28 5.32 6.15 -18.52
N THR A 29 5.95 5.50 -17.54
CA THR A 29 5.50 4.23 -16.93
C THR A 29 4.88 4.40 -15.55
N GLY A 30 4.79 5.65 -15.06
CA GLY A 30 4.15 5.98 -13.79
C GLY A 30 2.63 5.83 -13.86
N GLY A 31 1.97 6.02 -12.73
CA GLY A 31 0.52 5.92 -12.63
C GLY A 31 0.06 5.64 -11.21
N VAL A 32 -1.23 5.79 -10.95
CA VAL A 32 -1.85 5.46 -9.67
C VAL A 32 -2.74 4.23 -9.89
N THR A 33 -2.59 3.23 -9.02
CA THR A 33 -3.48 2.06 -9.02
C THR A 33 -4.89 2.47 -8.61
N ASN A 34 -5.88 1.62 -8.92
CA ASN A 34 -7.17 1.71 -8.23
C ASN A 34 -7.02 1.45 -6.72
N ASP A 35 -8.01 1.89 -5.94
CA ASP A 35 -8.12 1.58 -4.52
C ASP A 35 -8.30 0.06 -4.33
N VAL A 36 -7.43 -0.55 -3.53
CA VAL A 36 -7.59 -1.92 -3.02
C VAL A 36 -7.89 -1.84 -1.53
N ARG A 37 -8.94 -2.53 -1.07
CA ARG A 37 -9.29 -2.56 0.35
C ARG A 37 -8.53 -3.66 1.07
N THR A 38 -8.05 -3.37 2.27
CA THR A 38 -7.45 -4.38 3.13
C THR A 38 -8.47 -5.41 3.60
N ASP A 39 -8.04 -6.67 3.63
CA ASP A 39 -8.80 -7.78 4.20
C ASP A 39 -8.79 -7.77 5.75
N SER A 40 -9.32 -8.82 6.39
CA SER A 40 -9.30 -8.99 7.85
C SER A 40 -7.91 -9.09 8.46
N ASN A 41 -6.89 -9.41 7.67
CA ASN A 41 -5.48 -9.46 8.09
C ASN A 41 -4.77 -8.11 7.88
N GLY A 42 -5.51 -7.08 7.43
CA GLY A 42 -4.98 -5.76 7.12
C GLY A 42 -4.19 -5.75 5.81
N GLU A 43 -4.40 -6.72 4.92
CA GLU A 43 -3.58 -6.92 3.73
C GLU A 43 -4.33 -6.50 2.45
N ALA A 44 -3.64 -5.71 1.62
CA ALA A 44 -4.06 -5.36 0.26
C ALA A 44 -3.04 -5.93 -0.73
N HIS A 45 -3.51 -6.69 -1.72
CA HIS A 45 -2.66 -7.40 -2.68
C HIS A 45 -2.66 -6.70 -4.04
N PHE A 46 -1.48 -6.54 -4.63
CA PHE A 46 -1.27 -5.86 -5.90
C PHE A 46 -0.51 -6.75 -6.87
N ASP A 47 -1.09 -6.95 -8.05
CA ASP A 47 -0.45 -7.66 -9.15
C ASP A 47 0.39 -6.72 -10.02
N HIS A 48 1.49 -6.24 -9.44
CA HIS A 48 2.46 -5.38 -10.10
C HIS A 48 3.89 -5.82 -9.78
N ASP A 49 4.81 -5.59 -10.71
CA ASP A 49 6.22 -5.84 -10.49
C ASP A 49 6.83 -4.87 -9.48
N PRO A 50 7.87 -5.31 -8.74
CA PRO A 50 8.61 -4.45 -7.82
C PRO A 50 9.15 -3.18 -8.49
N ARG A 51 8.88 -2.02 -7.89
CA ARG A 51 9.40 -0.73 -8.35
C ARG A 51 9.24 0.38 -7.31
N SER A 52 9.90 1.51 -7.54
CA SER A 52 9.77 2.71 -6.70
C SER A 52 8.39 3.35 -6.82
N GLY A 53 7.88 3.84 -5.70
CA GLY A 53 6.61 4.56 -5.65
C GLY A 53 6.24 5.03 -4.25
N LYS A 54 4.97 5.39 -4.10
CA LYS A 54 4.35 5.93 -2.90
C LYS A 54 3.10 5.13 -2.57
N ILE A 55 2.89 4.83 -1.29
CA ILE A 55 1.68 4.14 -0.81
C ILE A 55 0.83 5.16 -0.06
N PHE A 56 -0.47 5.15 -0.37
CA PHE A 56 -1.49 5.96 0.27
C PHE A 56 -2.48 5.05 0.98
N VAL A 57 -2.80 5.36 2.23
CA VAL A 57 -3.85 4.70 3.01
C VAL A 57 -4.89 5.74 3.39
N ASP A 58 -6.15 5.50 3.03
CA ASP A 58 -7.27 6.43 3.22
C ASP A 58 -6.94 7.86 2.72
N GLY A 59 -6.22 7.93 1.59
CA GLY A 59 -5.80 9.18 0.93
C GLY A 59 -4.56 9.85 1.52
N LYS A 60 -3.97 9.33 2.61
CA LYS A 60 -2.74 9.86 3.22
C LYS A 60 -1.52 9.08 2.78
N LYS A 61 -0.45 9.77 2.38
CA LYS A 61 0.84 9.13 2.06
C LYS A 61 1.45 8.56 3.34
N VAL A 62 1.78 7.26 3.32
CA VAL A 62 2.35 6.53 4.47
C VAL A 62 3.72 5.92 4.19
N PHE A 63 4.08 5.79 2.91
CA PHE A 63 5.36 5.22 2.49
C PHE A 63 5.80 5.84 1.16
N GLU A 64 7.11 5.92 0.97
CA GLU A 64 7.77 6.30 -0.28
C GLU A 64 9.10 5.56 -0.40
N GLY A 65 9.34 4.89 -1.53
CA GLY A 65 10.54 4.08 -1.74
C GLY A 65 10.29 2.88 -2.64
N TRP A 66 11.17 1.89 -2.56
CA TRP A 66 11.06 0.62 -3.29
C TRP A 66 9.94 -0.25 -2.71
N ILE A 67 9.01 -0.70 -3.56
CA ILE A 67 7.85 -1.50 -3.16
C ILE A 67 8.04 -2.91 -3.70
N GLU A 68 8.26 -3.86 -2.80
CA GLU A 68 8.42 -5.29 -3.12
C GLU A 68 7.94 -6.18 -1.97
N GLY A 69 7.66 -7.45 -2.28
CA GLY A 69 7.31 -8.44 -1.26
C GLY A 69 6.13 -8.02 -0.40
N ARG A 70 6.36 -7.84 0.91
CA ARG A 70 5.36 -7.32 1.86
C ARG A 70 5.86 -6.03 2.50
N VAL A 71 5.19 -4.92 2.21
CA VAL A 71 5.45 -3.62 2.85
C VAL A 71 4.49 -3.45 4.02
N VAL A 72 5.01 -3.26 5.23
CA VAL A 72 4.20 -3.02 6.43
C VAL A 72 4.19 -1.53 6.73
N VAL A 73 2.99 -0.95 6.86
CA VAL A 73 2.78 0.46 7.18
C VAL A 73 1.93 0.59 8.43
N TYR A 74 2.24 1.60 9.24
CA TYR A 74 1.53 1.93 10.47
C TYR A 74 0.78 3.24 10.26
N VAL A 75 -0.52 3.24 10.57
CA VAL A 75 -1.42 4.39 10.38
C VAL A 75 -2.15 4.80 11.66
#